data_AF-A0A8B6XJC4-F1
#
_entry.id   AF-A0A8B6XJC4-F1
#
_cell.length_a   1.000
_cell.length_b   1.000
_cell.length_c   1.000
_cell.angle_alpha   90.00
_cell.angle_beta   90.00
_cell.angle_gamma   90.00
#
_symmetry.space_group_name_H-M   'P 1'
#
loop_
_entity.id
_entity.type
_entity.pdbx_description
1 polymer ?
#
loop_
_entity_poly.entity_id
_entity_poly.type
_entity_poly.pdbx_seq_one_letter_code
_entity_poly.pdbx_strand_id
1 'polypeptide(L)'
;MFPLMLSLMFMLVERPSSTIAAPYCKAEWCNPNHEPYPNIGSIMTGYNILQGNPFTSSALHDPGFSTGYIFVPTYKTSSGAYALHGGVTVRQGVQCSLSSSSDIITTVEDYAKKIGAKSSQGSSFTSNLQFEVSAELKGVGVKTTIPPLIESAFSSSKEYKNNEIFFIQKRGVLTVHDATCATYTVRISPFDPPPFADGFVNGLIKLNNSIESKRELVANDFIREFGTHYLLQTTMGARTAVSRRYSQDEFKKSTDDQIQKCNEDRLKLTIAGIGNGRTSQSCKDIDNAASSNTVDGFERESVTSYGSKPAADLVSWSQQNFESPSPIKMELSSLLNLFTADHMNKHPSINYKAILKWFGPLYYNYCEKNKVELGIKSCDPQTQNSCGWNDNCIPRQQVCNNNPNKIGFTCCTPKCQLLPCKNGGTCKDITDITCTYQCSCPRGWQGTTCEEKVVFDDILRAEVERQMMLNSAKTNDEFRDILHRYLTGLYSNYFFTVNAYDEVIGSEAHSVIGTYVQFIKTHKRNLVVGWAKKNSVFPPTAKLNEISAAVHRSVNGFNKEAKASAEKAWGVANSFKFPLVMTHVVRFGCGLRSKFSGVTSFQNFTVGGHDSSVVVMFGSP
;
A
#
# COMPACT_ATOMS: atom_id res chain seq x y z
N MET A 1 -67.35 -44.26 -10.00
CA MET A 1 -66.05 -44.58 -10.65
C MET A 1 -65.12 -43.40 -10.37
N PHE A 2 -64.14 -43.61 -9.49
CA PHE A 2 -63.09 -42.66 -9.06
C PHE A 2 -62.01 -42.50 -10.15
N PRO A 3 -61.23 -41.40 -10.18
CA PRO A 3 -59.93 -41.37 -9.48
C PRO A 3 -59.63 -40.01 -8.79
N LEU A 4 -59.27 -39.97 -7.50
CA LEU A 4 -57.93 -40.13 -6.89
C LEU A 4 -56.99 -38.93 -7.15
N MET A 5 -57.20 -37.85 -6.39
CA MET A 5 -56.16 -36.87 -6.08
C MET A 5 -55.43 -37.32 -4.80
N LEU A 6 -54.16 -37.64 -4.94
CA LEU A 6 -53.26 -38.01 -3.84
C LEU A 6 -52.88 -36.74 -3.08
N SER A 7 -53.47 -36.54 -1.90
CA SER A 7 -53.00 -35.55 -0.93
C SER A 7 -51.78 -36.13 -0.19
N LEU A 8 -50.57 -35.66 -0.52
CA LEU A 8 -49.41 -35.90 0.33
C LEU A 8 -49.52 -34.99 1.55
N MET A 9 -50.06 -35.57 2.62
CA MET A 9 -49.89 -35.08 3.99
C MET A 9 -48.38 -35.15 4.32
N PHE A 10 -47.69 -34.00 4.29
CA PHE A 10 -46.38 -33.89 4.93
C PHE A 10 -46.61 -34.01 6.44
N MET A 11 -46.45 -35.22 6.98
CA MET A 11 -46.22 -35.38 8.41
C MET A 11 -44.94 -34.63 8.76
N LEU A 12 -45.09 -33.52 9.48
CA LEU A 12 -44.01 -32.94 10.26
C LEU A 12 -43.60 -34.00 11.30
N VAL A 13 -42.61 -34.80 10.95
CA VAL A 13 -41.80 -35.49 11.96
C VAL A 13 -41.02 -34.39 12.66
N GLU A 14 -41.56 -33.91 13.78
CA GLU A 14 -40.73 -33.27 14.80
C GLU A 14 -39.67 -34.28 15.21
N ARG A 15 -38.49 -34.18 14.60
CA ARG A 15 -37.30 -34.80 15.18
C ARG A 15 -37.01 -34.00 16.44
N PRO A 16 -37.05 -34.59 17.64
CA PRO A 16 -36.47 -33.94 18.79
C PRO A 16 -34.98 -33.72 18.45
N SER A 17 -34.54 -32.47 18.56
CA SER A 17 -33.13 -32.10 18.54
C SER A 17 -32.46 -32.71 19.77
N SER A 18 -32.12 -34.00 19.70
CA SER A 18 -31.26 -34.66 20.67
C SER A 18 -29.81 -34.53 20.22
N THR A 19 -29.24 -33.33 20.36
CA THR A 19 -27.78 -33.17 20.42
C THR A 19 -27.32 -33.67 21.78
N ILE A 20 -27.32 -35.00 21.96
CA ILE A 20 -26.62 -35.63 23.08
C ILE A 20 -25.14 -35.52 22.73
N ALA A 21 -24.49 -34.45 23.22
CA ALA A 21 -23.04 -34.40 23.24
C ALA A 21 -22.54 -35.66 23.95
N ALA A 22 -21.75 -36.48 23.26
CA ALA A 22 -21.13 -37.62 23.89
C ALA A 22 -20.32 -37.11 25.11
N PRO A 23 -20.52 -37.67 26.30
CA PRO A 23 -19.92 -37.16 27.52
C PRO A 23 -18.38 -37.22 27.42
N TYR A 24 -17.69 -36.11 27.68
CA TYR A 24 -16.22 -36.06 27.68
C TYR A 24 -15.57 -36.82 28.85
N CYS A 25 -16.37 -37.36 29.76
CA CYS A 25 -15.95 -38.31 30.78
C CYS A 25 -17.10 -39.27 31.12
N LYS A 26 -16.77 -40.56 31.28
CA LYS A 26 -17.71 -41.64 31.63
C LYS A 26 -17.73 -41.99 33.11
N ALA A 27 -16.88 -41.37 33.92
CA ALA A 27 -16.78 -41.69 35.33
C ALA A 27 -18.02 -41.20 36.11
N GLU A 28 -18.41 -41.94 37.15
CA GLU A 28 -19.58 -41.63 37.99
C GLU A 28 -19.48 -40.26 38.68
N TRP A 29 -18.26 -39.76 38.86
CA TRP A 29 -17.99 -38.45 39.44
C TRP A 29 -18.10 -37.30 38.42
N CYS A 30 -18.27 -37.55 37.13
CA CYS A 30 -18.40 -36.49 36.13
C CYS A 30 -19.84 -36.36 35.63
N ASN A 31 -20.31 -35.12 35.45
CA ASN A 31 -21.53 -34.82 34.71
C ASN A 31 -21.24 -33.75 33.65
N PRO A 32 -21.16 -34.13 32.38
CA PRO A 32 -20.84 -33.20 31.30
C PRO A 32 -21.97 -32.23 30.98
N ASN A 33 -23.19 -32.48 31.46
CA ASN A 33 -24.32 -31.56 31.31
C ASN A 33 -24.36 -30.51 32.43
N HIS A 34 -23.51 -30.63 33.45
CA HIS A 34 -23.47 -29.67 34.54
C HIS A 34 -22.37 -28.63 34.32
N GLU A 35 -22.79 -27.40 34.06
CA GLU A 35 -21.91 -26.25 33.84
C GLU A 35 -22.14 -25.22 34.95
N PRO A 36 -21.27 -25.14 35.99
CA PRO A 36 -21.36 -24.13 37.04
C PRO A 36 -21.25 -22.70 36.50
N TYR A 37 -20.56 -22.57 35.35
CA TYR A 37 -20.45 -21.36 34.56
C TYR A 37 -20.88 -21.68 33.13
N PRO A 38 -21.80 -20.90 32.52
CA PRO A 38 -22.34 -21.22 31.21
C PRO A 38 -21.27 -21.36 30.14
N ASN A 39 -21.30 -22.44 29.36
CA ASN A 39 -20.41 -22.74 28.25
C ASN A 39 -18.91 -22.89 28.64
N ILE A 40 -18.62 -23.20 29.91
CA ILE A 40 -17.23 -23.42 30.38
C ILE A 40 -16.56 -24.60 29.65
N GLY A 41 -17.34 -25.57 29.15
CA GLY A 41 -16.83 -26.70 28.38
C GLY A 41 -16.07 -26.30 27.12
N SER A 42 -16.45 -25.18 26.48
CA SER A 42 -15.78 -24.67 25.26
C SER A 42 -14.29 -24.31 25.45
N ILE A 43 -13.85 -24.15 26.70
CA ILE A 43 -12.45 -23.84 27.04
C ILE A 43 -11.64 -25.11 27.27
N MET A 44 -12.33 -26.24 27.47
CA MET A 44 -11.72 -27.53 27.79
C MET A 44 -11.32 -28.32 26.54
N THR A 45 -11.59 -27.79 25.35
CA THR A 45 -11.19 -28.37 24.07
C THR A 45 -9.79 -27.89 23.66
N GLY A 46 -9.30 -28.45 22.57
CA GLY A 46 -8.10 -27.95 21.91
C GLY A 46 -8.36 -26.79 20.96
N TYR A 47 -7.28 -26.22 20.43
CA TYR A 47 -7.31 -25.15 19.46
C TYR A 47 -6.25 -25.37 18.37
N ASN A 48 -6.67 -25.43 17.11
CA ASN A 48 -5.80 -25.45 15.95
C ASN A 48 -5.50 -24.03 15.47
N ILE A 49 -4.30 -23.53 15.82
CA ILE A 49 -3.89 -22.17 15.48
C ILE A 49 -3.86 -21.87 13.98
N LEU A 50 -3.60 -22.86 13.12
CA LEU A 50 -3.57 -22.64 11.66
C LEU A 50 -4.96 -22.34 11.10
N GLN A 51 -6.00 -22.86 11.74
CA GLN A 51 -7.39 -22.74 11.30
C GLN A 51 -8.10 -21.56 11.95
N GLY A 52 -7.64 -21.13 13.13
CA GLY A 52 -8.26 -20.07 13.91
C GLY A 52 -8.64 -18.81 13.13
N ASN A 53 -9.85 -18.31 13.35
CA ASN A 53 -10.23 -16.97 12.93
C ASN A 53 -11.43 -16.44 13.76
N PRO A 54 -11.22 -15.46 14.65
CA PRO A 54 -12.25 -14.86 15.51
C PRO A 54 -13.26 -13.99 14.76
N PHE A 55 -13.02 -13.72 13.47
CA PHE A 55 -13.82 -12.88 12.58
C PHE A 55 -14.37 -13.66 11.38
N THR A 56 -14.48 -15.00 11.47
CA THR A 56 -15.09 -15.79 10.40
C THR A 56 -16.60 -15.51 10.28
N SER A 57 -17.08 -15.31 9.06
CA SER A 57 -18.52 -15.27 8.77
C SER A 57 -19.07 -16.60 8.26
N SER A 58 -18.18 -17.57 8.00
CA SER A 58 -18.53 -18.84 7.39
C SER A 58 -18.75 -19.98 8.40
N ALA A 59 -18.52 -19.74 9.69
CA ALA A 59 -18.77 -20.70 10.77
C ALA A 59 -19.47 -20.05 11.98
N LEU A 60 -20.17 -20.89 12.74
CA LEU A 60 -20.94 -20.49 13.94
C LEU A 60 -20.05 -20.14 15.14
N HIS A 61 -18.76 -20.41 15.06
CA HIS A 61 -17.72 -20.11 16.05
C HIS A 61 -16.37 -20.04 15.35
N ASP A 62 -15.33 -19.61 16.07
CA ASP A 62 -13.95 -19.61 15.58
C ASP A 62 -13.53 -21.04 15.15
N PRO A 63 -13.15 -21.27 13.89
CA PRO A 63 -12.88 -22.60 13.35
C PRO A 63 -11.58 -23.20 13.90
N GLY A 64 -10.82 -22.45 14.69
CA GLY A 64 -9.69 -22.98 15.44
C GLY A 64 -10.10 -23.91 16.56
N PHE A 65 -11.31 -23.81 17.12
CA PHE A 65 -11.74 -24.73 18.18
C PHE A 65 -11.80 -26.17 17.67
N SER A 66 -11.10 -27.07 18.35
CA SER A 66 -11.11 -28.49 18.02
C SER A 66 -12.33 -29.19 18.62
N THR A 67 -12.65 -30.36 18.10
CA THR A 67 -13.81 -31.16 18.54
C THR A 67 -13.53 -31.92 19.83
N GLY A 68 -12.27 -32.29 20.07
CA GLY A 68 -11.86 -33.10 21.21
C GLY A 68 -11.70 -32.28 22.49
N TYR A 69 -12.34 -32.72 23.56
CA TYR A 69 -12.07 -32.26 24.91
C TYR A 69 -10.71 -32.78 25.39
N ILE A 70 -9.88 -31.88 25.91
CA ILE A 70 -8.61 -32.18 26.55
C ILE A 70 -8.83 -32.37 28.06
N PHE A 71 -9.64 -31.52 28.69
CA PHE A 71 -9.81 -31.46 30.15
C PHE A 71 -11.25 -31.70 30.59
N VAL A 72 -11.40 -32.06 31.86
CA VAL A 72 -12.69 -32.17 32.56
C VAL A 72 -12.76 -31.03 33.60
N PRO A 73 -13.70 -30.07 33.50
CA PRO A 73 -13.70 -28.88 34.36
C PRO A 73 -14.30 -29.14 35.74
N THR A 74 -15.19 -30.13 35.87
CA THR A 74 -16.02 -30.35 37.05
C THR A 74 -15.94 -31.77 37.58
N TYR A 75 -16.22 -31.92 38.86
CA TYR A 75 -16.39 -33.22 39.52
C TYR A 75 -17.55 -33.18 40.51
N LYS A 76 -18.07 -34.37 40.83
CA LYS A 76 -19.12 -34.59 41.82
C LYS A 76 -18.48 -34.75 43.19
N THR A 77 -18.84 -33.86 44.09
CA THR A 77 -18.44 -33.90 45.50
C THR A 77 -19.09 -35.07 46.22
N SER A 78 -18.57 -35.42 47.41
CA SER A 78 -19.18 -36.44 48.29
C SER A 78 -20.63 -36.14 48.68
N SER A 79 -21.02 -34.86 48.69
CA SER A 79 -22.40 -34.42 48.95
C SER A 79 -23.36 -34.61 47.76
N GLY A 80 -22.84 -35.02 46.60
CA GLY A 80 -23.61 -35.15 45.36
C GLY A 80 -23.70 -33.86 44.52
N ALA A 81 -23.27 -32.71 45.05
CA ALA A 81 -23.15 -31.46 44.30
C ALA A 81 -21.95 -31.49 43.34
N TYR A 82 -21.98 -30.71 42.26
CA TYR A 82 -20.85 -30.56 41.34
C TYR A 82 -20.03 -29.31 41.68
N ALA A 83 -18.71 -29.44 41.61
CA ALA A 83 -17.76 -28.37 41.87
C ALA A 83 -16.72 -28.30 40.74
N LEU A 84 -16.04 -27.16 40.60
CA LEU A 84 -14.88 -27.03 39.73
C LEU A 84 -13.68 -27.78 40.32
N HIS A 85 -12.86 -28.38 39.47
CA HIS A 85 -11.54 -28.85 39.88
C HIS A 85 -10.70 -27.68 40.39
N GLY A 86 -9.84 -27.92 41.40
CA GLY A 86 -8.95 -26.89 41.98
C GLY A 86 -8.03 -26.23 40.95
N GLY A 87 -7.71 -26.96 39.88
CA GLY A 87 -7.00 -26.48 38.70
C GLY A 87 -7.71 -25.49 37.81
N VAL A 88 -9.01 -25.26 38.02
CA VAL A 88 -9.83 -24.37 37.20
C VAL A 88 -10.20 -23.16 38.04
N THR A 89 -9.54 -22.04 37.77
CA THR A 89 -9.86 -20.77 38.43
C THR A 89 -10.81 -19.98 37.55
N VAL A 90 -11.96 -19.58 38.10
CA VAL A 90 -12.91 -18.68 37.44
C VAL A 90 -12.95 -17.36 38.19
N ARG A 91 -12.85 -16.25 37.44
CA ARG A 91 -13.07 -14.89 37.97
C ARG A 91 -14.21 -14.24 37.21
N GLN A 92 -15.30 -13.97 37.90
CA GLN A 92 -16.49 -13.36 37.31
C GLN A 92 -16.48 -11.86 37.52
N GLY A 93 -16.82 -11.10 36.47
CA GLY A 93 -17.12 -9.69 36.58
C GLY A 93 -18.56 -9.48 37.05
N VAL A 94 -18.80 -8.43 37.85
CA VAL A 94 -20.16 -8.05 38.28
C VAL A 94 -21.01 -7.60 37.09
N GLN A 95 -20.37 -6.95 36.10
CA GLN A 95 -20.99 -6.47 34.88
C GLN A 95 -20.08 -6.72 33.69
N CYS A 96 -20.69 -6.68 32.50
CA CYS A 96 -19.99 -6.67 31.23
C CYS A 96 -18.89 -5.60 31.19
N SER A 97 -17.65 -6.00 30.88
CA SER A 97 -16.60 -5.04 30.50
C SER A 97 -16.65 -4.81 28.99
N LEU A 98 -17.31 -3.73 28.57
CA LEU A 98 -17.43 -3.33 27.18
C LEU A 98 -16.09 -2.76 26.64
N SER A 99 -15.69 -3.22 25.46
CA SER A 99 -14.56 -2.68 24.70
C SER A 99 -14.93 -2.63 23.22
N SER A 100 -14.49 -1.58 22.51
CA SER A 100 -14.68 -1.45 21.07
C SER A 100 -13.41 -0.91 20.41
N SER A 101 -13.11 -1.38 19.20
CA SER A 101 -11.95 -0.96 18.42
C SER A 101 -12.28 -0.90 16.94
N SER A 102 -11.63 0.02 16.22
CA SER A 102 -11.71 0.17 14.77
C SER A 102 -10.30 0.15 14.19
N ASP A 103 -10.02 -0.81 13.32
CA ASP A 103 -8.70 -0.96 12.70
C ASP A 103 -8.79 -0.78 11.19
N ILE A 104 -7.79 -0.11 10.61
CA ILE A 104 -7.56 -0.01 9.17
C ILE A 104 -6.36 -0.91 8.86
N ILE A 105 -6.56 -1.90 7.99
CA ILE A 105 -5.61 -2.97 7.72
C ILE A 105 -5.34 -3.01 6.22
N THR A 106 -4.07 -2.85 5.86
CA THR A 106 -3.59 -2.82 4.48
C THR A 106 -2.69 -4.00 4.11
N THR A 107 -2.27 -4.78 5.12
CA THR A 107 -1.31 -5.88 4.95
C THR A 107 -1.80 -7.19 5.58
N VAL A 108 -1.28 -8.31 5.05
CA VAL A 108 -1.52 -9.65 5.60
C VAL A 108 -0.97 -9.77 7.02
N GLU A 109 0.23 -9.24 7.26
CA GLU A 109 0.87 -9.29 8.58
C GLU A 109 0.04 -8.55 9.65
N ASP A 110 -0.49 -7.37 9.34
CA ASP A 110 -1.32 -6.62 10.28
C ASP A 110 -2.68 -7.30 10.50
N TYR A 111 -3.22 -7.95 9.48
CA TYR A 111 -4.41 -8.80 9.65
C TYR A 111 -4.14 -9.99 10.58
N ALA A 112 -3.01 -10.67 10.41
CA ALA A 112 -2.59 -11.76 11.28
C ALA A 112 -2.38 -11.27 12.74
N LYS A 113 -1.79 -10.09 12.94
CA LYS A 113 -1.66 -9.44 14.25
C LYS A 113 -3.01 -9.13 14.87
N LYS A 114 -3.97 -8.58 14.11
CA LYS A 114 -5.33 -8.28 14.59
C LYS A 114 -6.05 -9.55 15.08
N ILE A 115 -5.94 -10.65 14.33
CA ILE A 115 -6.47 -11.95 14.75
C ILE A 115 -5.73 -12.46 15.99
N GLY A 116 -4.39 -12.46 15.96
CA GLY A 116 -3.54 -12.93 17.04
C GLY A 116 -3.77 -12.21 18.37
N ALA A 117 -4.02 -10.90 18.34
CA ALA A 117 -4.35 -10.11 19.53
C ALA A 117 -5.61 -10.62 20.28
N LYS A 118 -6.52 -11.31 19.58
CA LYS A 118 -7.70 -11.95 20.17
C LYS A 118 -7.43 -13.38 20.63
N SER A 119 -6.41 -14.06 20.11
CA SER A 119 -6.11 -15.47 20.42
C SER A 119 -4.85 -15.70 21.26
N SER A 120 -4.04 -14.68 21.56
CA SER A 120 -2.83 -14.85 22.40
C SER A 120 -2.38 -13.58 23.14
N GLN A 121 -3.26 -13.03 23.99
CA GLN A 121 -2.96 -11.97 24.98
C GLN A 121 -1.88 -10.91 24.62
N GLY A 122 -1.87 -10.39 23.38
CA GLY A 122 -1.01 -9.26 23.00
C GLY A 122 0.51 -9.50 23.00
N SER A 123 0.99 -10.74 23.23
CA SER A 123 2.40 -11.11 23.08
C SER A 123 2.64 -11.81 21.75
N SER A 124 3.79 -11.53 21.11
CA SER A 124 4.32 -12.39 20.03
C SER A 124 4.26 -13.83 20.51
N PHE A 125 3.65 -14.72 19.72
CA PHE A 125 3.54 -16.14 20.01
C PHE A 125 4.96 -16.73 20.15
N THR A 126 5.50 -16.73 21.37
CA THR A 126 6.71 -17.48 21.68
C THR A 126 6.32 -18.93 21.92
N SER A 127 7.19 -19.88 21.56
CA SER A 127 6.92 -21.32 21.70
C SER A 127 6.52 -21.73 23.12
N ASN A 128 6.87 -20.91 24.14
CA ASN A 128 6.51 -21.04 25.56
C ASN A 128 6.54 -22.48 26.06
N LEU A 129 7.50 -23.25 25.54
CA LEU A 129 7.60 -24.66 25.86
C LEU A 129 8.10 -24.83 27.29
N GLN A 130 7.49 -25.75 28.02
CA GLN A 130 8.00 -26.15 29.33
C GLN A 130 9.44 -26.68 29.18
N PHE A 131 10.25 -26.50 30.22
CA PHE A 131 11.67 -26.83 30.19
C PHE A 131 11.92 -28.30 29.85
N GLU A 132 11.15 -29.22 30.46
CA GLU A 132 11.23 -30.66 30.19
C GLU A 132 10.95 -30.99 28.72
N VAL A 133 9.87 -30.42 28.16
CA VAL A 133 9.51 -30.59 26.74
C VAL A 133 10.61 -30.05 25.83
N SER A 134 11.11 -28.86 26.14
CA SER A 134 12.20 -28.22 25.38
C SER A 134 13.47 -29.06 25.36
N ALA A 135 13.82 -29.69 26.49
CA ALA A 135 15.00 -30.54 26.61
C ALA A 135 14.87 -31.80 25.74
N GLU A 136 13.72 -32.48 25.79
CA GLU A 136 13.47 -33.67 24.98
C GLU A 136 13.48 -33.36 23.47
N LEU A 137 12.87 -32.25 23.05
CA LEU A 137 12.85 -31.83 21.65
C LEU A 137 14.23 -31.44 21.10
N LYS A 138 15.05 -30.74 21.91
CA LYS A 138 16.44 -30.47 21.57
C LYS A 138 17.25 -31.76 21.42
N GLY A 139 16.97 -32.76 22.25
CA GLY A 139 17.60 -34.08 22.18
C GLY A 139 17.36 -34.83 20.85
N VAL A 140 16.31 -34.46 20.09
CA VAL A 140 16.01 -35.01 18.75
C VAL A 140 16.24 -34.01 17.61
N GLY A 141 16.98 -32.93 17.87
CA GLY A 141 17.41 -31.97 16.84
C GLY A 141 16.33 -30.97 16.39
N VAL A 142 15.21 -30.87 17.10
CA VAL A 142 14.19 -29.85 16.80
C VAL A 142 14.68 -28.48 17.26
N LYS A 143 14.69 -27.51 16.35
CA LYS A 143 14.96 -26.10 16.70
C LYS A 143 13.78 -25.57 17.51
N THR A 144 13.99 -25.30 18.80
CA THR A 144 12.96 -24.77 19.70
C THR A 144 12.72 -23.27 19.57
N THR A 145 13.11 -22.67 18.44
CA THR A 145 12.73 -21.30 18.05
C THR A 145 11.22 -21.22 17.78
N ILE A 146 10.72 -20.05 17.36
CA ILE A 146 9.31 -19.89 16.97
C ILE A 146 8.97 -20.98 15.93
N PRO A 147 7.99 -21.87 16.19
CA PRO A 147 7.64 -22.95 15.28
C PRO A 147 7.03 -22.40 13.99
N PRO A 148 7.24 -23.02 12.82
CA PRO A 148 6.56 -22.65 11.57
C PRO A 148 5.02 -22.62 11.71
N LEU A 149 4.50 -23.47 12.60
CA LEU A 149 3.09 -23.54 12.96
C LEU A 149 2.55 -22.24 13.59
N ILE A 150 3.39 -21.53 14.33
CA ILE A 150 3.08 -20.22 14.89
C ILE A 150 3.24 -19.13 13.84
N GLU A 151 4.31 -19.18 13.06
CA GLU A 151 4.54 -18.19 12.00
C GLU A 151 3.39 -18.21 10.98
N SER A 152 2.80 -19.38 10.75
CA SER A 152 1.69 -19.59 9.83
C SER A 152 0.31 -19.52 10.48
N ALA A 153 0.22 -18.95 11.69
CA ALA A 153 -1.05 -18.87 12.41
C ALA A 153 -2.16 -18.30 11.51
N PHE A 154 -3.34 -18.92 11.59
CA PHE A 154 -4.58 -18.51 10.92
C PHE A 154 -4.59 -18.65 9.38
N SER A 155 -3.46 -19.01 8.78
CA SER A 155 -3.25 -19.05 7.33
C SER A 155 -4.12 -20.05 6.57
N SER A 156 -4.68 -21.07 7.23
CA SER A 156 -5.59 -22.03 6.58
C SER A 156 -7.05 -21.57 6.58
N SER A 157 -7.41 -20.54 7.38
CA SER A 157 -8.78 -20.02 7.42
C SER A 157 -9.19 -19.41 6.08
N LYS A 158 -10.49 -19.52 5.74
CA LYS A 158 -11.03 -19.01 4.47
C LYS A 158 -10.84 -17.50 4.35
N GLU A 159 -11.12 -16.76 5.41
CA GLU A 159 -11.04 -15.31 5.45
C GLU A 159 -9.59 -14.83 5.35
N TYR A 160 -8.62 -15.53 5.95
CA TYR A 160 -7.20 -15.22 5.77
C TYR A 160 -6.77 -15.34 4.31
N LYS A 161 -7.09 -16.47 3.67
CA LYS A 161 -6.75 -16.71 2.25
C LYS A 161 -7.38 -15.67 1.33
N ASN A 162 -8.63 -15.29 1.60
CA ASN A 162 -9.31 -14.23 0.84
C ASN A 162 -8.64 -12.86 1.03
N ASN A 163 -8.29 -12.51 2.27
CA ASN A 163 -7.64 -11.24 2.57
C ASN A 163 -6.21 -11.18 2.04
N GLU A 164 -5.49 -12.30 2.04
CA GLU A 164 -4.17 -12.42 1.41
C GLU A 164 -4.22 -12.02 -0.06
N ILE A 165 -5.17 -12.58 -0.82
CA ILE A 165 -5.35 -12.25 -2.23
C ILE A 165 -5.77 -10.77 -2.38
N PHE A 166 -6.67 -10.30 -1.53
CA PHE A 166 -7.18 -8.92 -1.57
C PHE A 166 -6.06 -7.88 -1.35
N PHE A 167 -5.21 -8.05 -0.34
CA PHE A 167 -4.11 -7.13 -0.07
C PHE A 167 -3.01 -7.21 -1.14
N ILE A 168 -2.61 -8.42 -1.53
CA ILE A 168 -1.46 -8.63 -2.43
C ILE A 168 -1.82 -8.31 -3.90
N GLN A 169 -3.00 -8.71 -4.36
CA GLN A 169 -3.36 -8.55 -5.77
C GLN A 169 -4.20 -7.30 -6.04
N LYS A 170 -5.10 -6.93 -5.12
CA LYS A 170 -6.01 -5.79 -5.32
C LYS A 170 -5.54 -4.51 -4.66
N ARG A 171 -4.55 -4.56 -3.76
CA ARG A 171 -4.12 -3.40 -2.96
C ARG A 171 -5.28 -2.77 -2.21
N GLY A 172 -6.27 -3.59 -1.87
CA GLY A 172 -7.46 -3.16 -1.16
C GLY A 172 -7.17 -2.93 0.31
N VAL A 173 -8.12 -2.27 0.98
CA VAL A 173 -8.03 -1.96 2.41
C VAL A 173 -9.18 -2.67 3.12
N LEU A 174 -8.86 -3.36 4.20
CA LEU A 174 -9.84 -3.97 5.09
C LEU A 174 -9.96 -3.12 6.33
N THR A 175 -11.18 -2.91 6.79
CA THR A 175 -11.43 -2.34 8.11
C THR A 175 -12.15 -3.35 8.96
N VAL A 176 -11.81 -3.42 10.24
CA VAL A 176 -12.45 -4.30 11.22
C VAL A 176 -12.87 -3.45 12.40
N HIS A 177 -14.18 -3.39 12.63
CA HIS A 177 -14.76 -2.69 13.76
C HIS A 177 -15.44 -3.72 14.66
N ASP A 178 -14.89 -3.96 15.84
CA ASP A 178 -15.39 -4.96 16.78
C ASP A 178 -15.78 -4.37 18.13
N ALA A 179 -16.78 -4.99 18.74
CA ALA A 179 -17.19 -4.76 20.11
C ALA A 179 -17.19 -6.09 20.87
N THR A 180 -16.66 -6.07 22.08
CA THR A 180 -16.61 -7.22 22.98
C THR A 180 -17.15 -6.86 24.34
N CYS A 181 -17.77 -7.83 24.97
CA CYS A 181 -18.31 -7.74 26.32
C CYS A 181 -17.80 -8.93 27.13
N ALA A 182 -16.87 -8.70 28.06
CA ALA A 182 -16.33 -9.77 28.91
C ALA A 182 -17.21 -10.01 30.15
N THR A 183 -17.49 -11.28 30.45
CA THR A 183 -18.34 -11.70 31.58
C THR A 183 -17.53 -12.38 32.67
N TYR A 184 -16.69 -13.34 32.32
CA TYR A 184 -15.80 -14.02 33.26
C TYR A 184 -14.53 -14.52 32.57
N THR A 185 -13.48 -14.76 33.34
CA THR A 185 -12.24 -15.36 32.86
C THR A 185 -12.04 -16.72 33.50
N VAL A 186 -11.59 -17.69 32.71
CA VAL A 186 -11.20 -19.02 33.17
C VAL A 186 -9.71 -19.19 32.96
N ARG A 187 -9.02 -19.76 33.95
CA ARG A 187 -7.60 -20.08 33.88
C ARG A 187 -7.38 -21.53 34.32
N ILE A 188 -6.58 -22.25 33.54
CA ILE A 188 -6.07 -23.56 33.88
C ILE A 188 -4.77 -23.39 34.67
N SER A 189 -4.71 -23.97 35.87
CA SER A 189 -3.52 -23.94 36.70
C SER A 189 -2.43 -24.84 36.09
N PRO A 190 -1.20 -24.33 35.89
CA PRO A 190 -0.09 -25.17 35.46
C PRO A 190 0.44 -26.08 36.58
N PHE A 191 0.06 -25.84 37.84
CA PHE A 191 0.56 -26.59 39.01
C PHE A 191 -0.37 -27.70 39.47
N ASP A 192 -1.66 -27.59 39.16
CA ASP A 192 -2.67 -28.60 39.49
C ASP A 192 -3.67 -28.63 38.33
N PRO A 193 -3.30 -29.12 37.14
CA PRO A 193 -4.20 -29.09 36.00
C PRO A 193 -5.42 -29.98 36.24
N PRO A 194 -6.60 -29.63 35.68
CA PRO A 194 -7.76 -30.50 35.69
C PRO A 194 -7.44 -31.85 35.02
N PRO A 195 -8.14 -32.93 35.39
CA PRO A 195 -7.90 -34.24 34.81
C PRO A 195 -8.21 -34.25 33.31
N PHE A 196 -7.50 -35.10 32.58
CA PHE A 196 -7.75 -35.29 31.15
C PHE A 196 -9.10 -35.95 30.90
N ALA A 197 -9.75 -35.54 29.81
CA ALA A 197 -10.94 -36.20 29.29
C ALA A 197 -10.59 -37.59 28.74
N ASP A 198 -11.55 -38.52 28.79
CA ASP A 198 -11.33 -39.92 28.38
C ASP A 198 -10.88 -40.00 26.91
N GLY A 199 -11.41 -39.13 26.05
CA GLY A 199 -11.02 -39.03 24.65
C GLY A 199 -9.53 -38.70 24.48
N PHE A 200 -9.04 -37.72 25.25
CA PHE A 200 -7.64 -37.32 25.21
C PHE A 200 -6.72 -38.44 25.70
N VAL A 201 -7.07 -39.10 26.82
CA VAL A 201 -6.32 -40.25 27.35
C VAL A 201 -6.24 -41.37 26.30
N ASN A 202 -7.33 -41.69 25.62
CA ASN A 202 -7.33 -42.67 24.53
C ASN A 202 -6.45 -42.25 23.36
N GLY A 203 -6.41 -40.95 23.03
CA GLY A 203 -5.48 -40.38 22.05
C GLY A 203 -4.02 -40.59 22.47
N LEU A 204 -3.69 -40.31 23.73
CA LEU A 204 -2.35 -40.53 24.27
C LEU A 204 -1.94 -42.01 24.25
N ILE A 205 -2.86 -42.92 24.58
CA ILE A 205 -2.61 -44.38 24.50
C ILE A 205 -2.30 -44.78 23.04
N LYS A 206 -3.05 -44.25 22.06
CA LYS A 206 -2.78 -44.52 20.64
C LYS A 206 -1.42 -43.98 20.19
N LEU A 207 -1.02 -42.79 20.64
CA LEU A 207 0.32 -42.26 20.39
C LEU A 207 1.40 -43.15 21.03
N ASN A 208 1.22 -43.56 22.29
CA ASN A 208 2.13 -44.43 23.01
C ASN A 208 2.33 -45.77 22.29
N ASN A 209 1.24 -46.39 21.84
CA ASN A 209 1.28 -47.66 21.11
C ASN A 209 1.85 -47.51 19.68
N SER A 210 2.02 -46.28 19.20
CA SER A 210 2.57 -45.98 17.87
C SER A 210 4.06 -45.62 17.89
N ILE A 211 4.72 -45.60 19.05
CA ILE A 211 6.14 -45.21 19.18
C ILE A 211 7.06 -46.07 18.29
N GLU A 212 6.89 -47.39 18.32
CA GLU A 212 7.73 -48.31 17.53
C GLU A 212 7.41 -48.26 16.04
N SER A 213 6.12 -48.26 15.70
CA SER A 213 5.65 -48.28 14.31
C SER A 213 5.70 -46.91 13.62
N LYS A 214 5.91 -45.83 14.38
CA LYS A 214 6.02 -44.44 13.93
C LYS A 214 4.90 -43.99 12.99
N ARG A 215 3.66 -44.44 13.24
CA ARG A 215 2.51 -44.18 12.37
C ARG A 215 2.11 -42.70 12.34
N GLU A 216 2.56 -41.96 11.33
CA GLU A 216 2.29 -40.53 11.19
C GLU A 216 0.79 -40.19 11.11
N LEU A 217 -0.03 -41.07 10.54
CA LEU A 217 -1.48 -40.91 10.51
C LEU A 217 -2.08 -40.75 11.91
N VAL A 218 -1.57 -41.47 12.91
CA VAL A 218 -2.06 -41.36 14.30
C VAL A 218 -1.70 -39.99 14.89
N ALA A 219 -0.52 -39.46 14.56
CA ALA A 219 -0.12 -38.11 14.96
C ALA A 219 -1.03 -37.04 14.32
N ASN A 220 -1.31 -37.16 13.02
CA ASN A 220 -2.21 -36.24 12.31
C ASN A 220 -3.65 -36.31 12.85
N ASP A 221 -4.17 -37.51 13.12
CA ASP A 221 -5.49 -37.70 13.71
C ASP A 221 -5.57 -37.06 15.10
N PHE A 222 -4.51 -37.21 15.91
CA PHE A 222 -4.42 -36.59 17.23
C PHE A 222 -4.44 -35.06 17.16
N ILE A 223 -3.66 -34.46 16.26
CA ILE A 223 -3.63 -32.99 16.04
C ILE A 223 -4.97 -32.50 15.47
N ARG A 224 -5.63 -33.27 14.60
CA ARG A 224 -6.95 -32.89 14.05
C ARG A 224 -8.04 -32.88 15.12
N GLU A 225 -8.01 -33.84 16.05
CA GLU A 225 -9.00 -33.96 17.12
C GLU A 225 -8.79 -32.94 18.25
N PHE A 226 -7.54 -32.78 18.72
CA PHE A 226 -7.19 -31.96 19.88
C PHE A 226 -6.47 -30.65 19.54
N GLY A 227 -6.38 -30.32 18.25
CA GLY A 227 -5.72 -29.12 17.78
C GLY A 227 -4.21 -29.12 18.01
N THR A 228 -3.65 -27.92 18.01
CA THR A 228 -2.22 -27.69 18.19
C THR A 228 -1.92 -27.05 19.54
N HIS A 229 -2.88 -26.39 20.14
CA HIS A 229 -2.77 -25.67 21.41
C HIS A 229 -3.92 -26.06 22.34
N TYR A 230 -3.75 -25.78 23.62
CA TYR A 230 -4.86 -25.74 24.57
C TYR A 230 -5.01 -24.32 25.13
N LEU A 231 -6.19 -24.04 25.69
CA LEU A 231 -6.51 -22.74 26.24
C LEU A 231 -6.03 -22.66 27.70
N LEU A 232 -4.94 -21.93 27.95
CA LEU A 232 -4.40 -21.75 29.29
C LEU A 232 -5.21 -20.71 30.09
N GLN A 233 -5.62 -19.64 29.43
CA GLN A 233 -6.49 -18.61 30.01
C GLN A 233 -7.44 -18.07 28.95
N THR A 234 -8.71 -17.93 29.29
CA THR A 234 -9.75 -17.50 28.35
C THR A 234 -10.66 -16.48 29.00
N THR A 235 -10.93 -15.40 28.29
CA THR A 235 -12.01 -14.46 28.62
C THR A 235 -13.26 -14.89 27.86
N MET A 236 -14.31 -15.18 28.60
CA MET A 236 -15.63 -15.55 28.11
C MET A 236 -16.51 -14.32 28.04
N GLY A 237 -17.39 -14.28 27.04
CA GLY A 237 -18.29 -13.15 26.84
C GLY A 237 -18.98 -13.14 25.49
N ALA A 238 -19.32 -11.96 25.01
CA ALA A 238 -19.87 -11.77 23.68
C ALA A 238 -18.95 -10.93 22.81
N ARG A 239 -18.97 -11.21 21.51
CA ARG A 239 -18.27 -10.42 20.49
C ARG A 239 -19.22 -10.17 19.34
N THR A 240 -19.19 -8.96 18.80
CA THR A 240 -19.68 -8.70 17.45
C THR A 240 -18.65 -7.90 16.68
N ALA A 241 -18.53 -8.15 15.38
CA ALA A 241 -17.62 -7.41 14.52
C ALA A 241 -18.21 -7.20 13.13
N VAL A 242 -17.83 -6.09 12.52
CA VAL A 242 -18.05 -5.79 11.11
C VAL A 242 -16.69 -5.67 10.44
N SER A 243 -16.47 -6.48 9.42
CA SER A 243 -15.31 -6.37 8.55
C SER A 243 -15.75 -5.83 7.20
N ARG A 244 -15.14 -4.75 6.73
CA ARG A 244 -15.54 -4.07 5.49
C ARG A 244 -14.33 -3.78 4.60
N ARG A 245 -14.46 -4.10 3.32
CA ARG A 245 -13.43 -3.93 2.28
C ARG A 245 -13.66 -2.66 1.47
N TYR A 246 -12.57 -2.02 1.11
CA TYR A 246 -12.53 -0.85 0.22
C TYR A 246 -11.48 -1.07 -0.86
N SER A 247 -11.80 -0.67 -2.09
CA SER A 247 -10.80 -0.60 -3.16
C SER A 247 -9.77 0.48 -2.84
N GLN A 248 -8.61 0.40 -3.48
CA GLN A 248 -7.56 1.40 -3.29
C GLN A 248 -8.04 2.81 -3.63
N ASP A 249 -8.92 2.94 -4.63
CA ASP A 249 -9.46 4.23 -5.07
C ASP A 249 -10.48 4.82 -4.10
N GLU A 250 -11.40 4.00 -3.55
CA GLU A 250 -12.33 4.43 -2.49
C GLU A 250 -11.54 4.91 -1.26
N PHE A 251 -10.51 4.16 -0.86
CA PHE A 251 -9.69 4.51 0.29
C PHE A 251 -8.88 5.80 0.09
N LYS A 252 -8.32 6.02 -1.10
CA LYS A 252 -7.57 7.25 -1.43
C LYS A 252 -8.45 8.50 -1.45
N LYS A 253 -9.71 8.38 -1.86
CA LYS A 253 -10.66 9.51 -1.96
C LYS A 253 -11.41 9.80 -0.67
N SER A 254 -11.35 8.89 0.30
CA SER A 254 -12.02 9.03 1.59
C SER A 254 -11.06 9.52 2.68
N THR A 255 -11.66 10.04 3.76
CA THR A 255 -10.97 10.43 5.00
C THR A 255 -11.13 9.36 6.07
N ASP A 256 -10.27 9.37 7.09
CA ASP A 256 -10.40 8.45 8.23
C ASP A 256 -11.72 8.66 8.98
N ASP A 257 -12.18 9.91 9.14
CA ASP A 257 -13.46 10.24 9.76
C ASP A 257 -14.65 9.63 9.02
N GLN A 258 -14.64 9.66 7.67
CA GLN A 258 -15.69 9.04 6.87
C GLN A 258 -15.72 7.52 7.07
N ILE A 259 -14.55 6.88 7.03
CA ILE A 259 -14.43 5.42 7.20
C ILE A 259 -14.87 5.01 8.61
N GLN A 260 -14.39 5.73 9.63
CA GLN A 260 -14.75 5.48 11.03
C GLN A 260 -16.27 5.60 11.22
N LYS A 261 -16.87 6.69 10.74
CA LYS A 261 -18.32 6.90 10.83
C LYS A 261 -19.13 5.82 10.13
N CYS A 262 -18.71 5.41 8.92
CA CYS A 262 -19.33 4.30 8.21
C CYS A 262 -19.29 3.00 9.03
N ASN A 263 -18.14 2.67 9.62
CA ASN A 263 -17.95 1.47 10.42
C ASN A 263 -18.77 1.49 11.73
N GLU A 264 -18.82 2.63 12.42
CA GLU A 264 -19.63 2.80 13.63
C GLU A 264 -21.13 2.63 13.33
N ASP A 265 -21.62 3.23 12.25
CA ASP A 265 -23.01 3.11 11.84
C ASP A 265 -23.35 1.67 11.40
N ARG A 266 -22.42 0.99 10.72
CA ARG A 266 -22.60 -0.43 10.38
C ARG A 266 -22.59 -1.32 11.61
N LEU A 267 -21.73 -1.08 12.60
CA LEU A 267 -21.74 -1.84 13.85
C LEU A 267 -23.09 -1.68 14.57
N LYS A 268 -23.63 -0.46 14.65
CA LYS A 268 -24.96 -0.22 15.26
C LYS A 268 -26.06 -1.03 14.57
N LEU A 269 -26.06 -1.07 13.23
CA LEU A 269 -27.02 -1.86 12.45
C LEU A 269 -26.86 -3.37 12.71
N THR A 270 -25.62 -3.86 12.76
CA THR A 270 -25.30 -5.24 13.14
C THR A 270 -25.84 -5.60 14.52
N ILE A 271 -25.60 -4.74 15.52
CA ILE A 271 -26.09 -4.92 16.89
C ILE A 271 -27.63 -4.97 16.92
N ALA A 272 -28.29 -4.14 16.11
CA ALA A 272 -29.75 -4.16 15.94
C ALA A 272 -30.29 -5.41 15.20
N GLY A 273 -29.44 -6.34 14.79
CA GLY A 273 -29.84 -7.54 14.04
C GLY A 273 -30.21 -7.24 12.60
N ILE A 274 -29.87 -6.04 12.09
CA ILE A 274 -30.09 -5.65 10.70
C ILE A 274 -28.86 -6.10 9.91
N GLY A 275 -29.00 -7.26 9.24
CA GLY A 275 -27.91 -7.96 8.55
C GLY A 275 -27.32 -7.26 7.33
N ASN A 276 -26.52 -8.03 6.58
CA ASN A 276 -25.77 -7.57 5.40
C ASN A 276 -26.70 -6.99 4.30
N GLY A 277 -26.25 -5.93 3.61
CA GLY A 277 -26.90 -5.40 2.40
C GLY A 277 -27.68 -4.08 2.55
N ARG A 278 -27.87 -3.55 3.76
CA ARG A 278 -28.36 -2.16 3.95
C ARG A 278 -27.19 -1.21 4.22
N THR A 279 -26.70 -0.55 3.17
CA THR A 279 -25.64 0.47 3.31
C THR A 279 -26.14 1.66 4.14
N SER A 280 -25.44 2.01 5.23
CA SER A 280 -25.71 3.24 5.97
C SER A 280 -25.44 4.45 5.08
N GLN A 281 -26.12 5.57 5.34
CA GLN A 281 -25.90 6.78 4.54
C GLN A 281 -24.42 7.23 4.59
N SER A 282 -23.77 7.08 5.74
CA SER A 282 -22.35 7.37 5.94
C SER A 282 -21.41 6.57 5.04
N CYS A 283 -21.77 5.33 4.67
CA CYS A 283 -20.95 4.52 3.77
C CYS A 283 -21.18 4.87 2.29
N LYS A 284 -22.36 5.39 1.92
CA LYS A 284 -22.67 5.77 0.52
C LYS A 284 -21.79 6.92 0.03
N ASP A 285 -21.27 7.73 0.94
CA ASP A 285 -20.38 8.85 0.61
C ASP A 285 -18.95 8.37 0.24
N ILE A 286 -18.61 7.11 0.53
CA ILE A 286 -17.31 6.49 0.21
C ILE A 286 -17.43 5.53 -0.96
N ASP A 287 -18.47 4.71 -1.00
CA ASP A 287 -18.62 3.63 -1.97
C ASP A 287 -18.68 4.21 -3.41
N ASN A 288 -17.79 3.75 -4.30
CA ASN A 288 -17.74 4.24 -5.70
C ASN A 288 -19.02 3.95 -6.50
N ALA A 289 -19.73 2.88 -6.11
CA ALA A 289 -21.04 2.55 -6.64
C ALA A 289 -22.02 2.41 -5.47
N ALA A 290 -23.10 3.18 -5.51
CA ALA A 290 -24.22 2.97 -4.61
C ALA A 290 -24.70 1.51 -4.77
N SER A 291 -24.52 0.70 -3.73
CA SER A 291 -24.98 -0.69 -3.61
C SER A 291 -24.25 -1.80 -4.39
N SER A 292 -22.91 -1.79 -4.47
CA SER A 292 -22.20 -3.04 -4.80
C SER A 292 -21.94 -3.87 -3.53
N ASN A 293 -22.55 -5.06 -3.43
CA ASN A 293 -22.23 -6.03 -2.36
C ASN A 293 -20.81 -6.61 -2.48
N THR A 294 -20.06 -6.22 -3.52
CA THR A 294 -18.70 -6.64 -3.78
C THR A 294 -17.75 -5.48 -4.06
N VAL A 295 -16.46 -5.73 -3.89
CA VAL A 295 -15.32 -4.85 -4.22
C VAL A 295 -14.25 -5.73 -4.86
N ASP A 296 -13.83 -5.42 -6.09
CA ASP A 296 -12.76 -6.14 -6.80
C ASP A 296 -12.96 -7.68 -6.88
N GLY A 297 -14.22 -8.13 -6.88
CA GLY A 297 -14.59 -9.55 -6.89
C GLY A 297 -14.71 -10.20 -5.51
N PHE A 298 -14.53 -9.45 -4.43
CA PHE A 298 -14.65 -9.91 -3.04
C PHE A 298 -15.93 -9.40 -2.40
N GLU A 299 -16.49 -10.14 -1.45
CA GLU A 299 -17.59 -9.66 -0.60
C GLU A 299 -17.19 -8.36 0.10
N ARG A 300 -18.03 -7.32 -0.01
CA ARG A 300 -17.73 -5.99 0.54
C ARG A 300 -17.69 -6.01 2.05
N GLU A 301 -18.59 -6.75 2.69
CA GLU A 301 -18.78 -6.69 4.13
C GLU A 301 -19.14 -8.05 4.69
N SER A 302 -18.55 -8.40 5.84
CA SER A 302 -18.91 -9.57 6.61
C SER A 302 -19.19 -9.18 8.06
N VAL A 303 -20.18 -9.82 8.66
CA VAL A 303 -20.63 -9.56 10.02
C VAL A 303 -20.48 -10.83 10.84
N THR A 304 -19.95 -10.71 12.05
CA THR A 304 -19.85 -11.80 13.02
C THR A 304 -20.50 -11.38 14.33
N SER A 305 -21.21 -12.31 14.97
CA SER A 305 -21.75 -12.12 16.31
C SER A 305 -21.78 -13.45 17.04
N TYR A 306 -21.12 -13.51 18.19
CA TYR A 306 -21.01 -14.69 19.04
C TYR A 306 -21.45 -14.36 20.45
N GLY A 307 -22.19 -15.29 21.05
CA GLY A 307 -22.58 -15.24 22.46
C GLY A 307 -23.51 -14.09 22.85
N SER A 308 -24.15 -13.38 21.90
CA SER A 308 -25.11 -12.30 22.18
C SER A 308 -26.36 -12.36 21.32
N LYS A 309 -27.46 -11.75 21.80
CA LYS A 309 -28.67 -11.49 21.02
C LYS A 309 -28.62 -10.05 20.46
N PRO A 310 -29.43 -9.73 19.43
CA PRO A 310 -29.56 -8.35 18.95
C PRO A 310 -30.08 -7.39 20.02
N ALA A 311 -29.67 -6.12 19.95
CA ALA A 311 -30.10 -5.04 20.85
C ALA A 311 -30.19 -3.70 20.11
N ALA A 312 -30.85 -2.70 20.69
CA ALA A 312 -31.08 -1.42 20.00
C ALA A 312 -29.80 -0.61 19.76
N ASP A 313 -28.84 -0.70 20.68
CA ASP A 313 -27.57 0.01 20.65
C ASP A 313 -26.49 -0.75 21.42
N LEU A 314 -25.26 -0.21 21.44
CA LEU A 314 -24.12 -0.85 22.09
C LEU A 314 -24.27 -0.95 23.62
N VAL A 315 -24.96 0.00 24.25
CA VAL A 315 -25.13 0.03 25.71
C VAL A 315 -26.12 -1.05 26.13
N SER A 316 -27.30 -1.07 25.52
CA SER A 316 -28.30 -2.14 25.69
C SER A 316 -27.73 -3.50 25.30
N TRP A 317 -26.86 -3.57 24.28
CA TRP A 317 -26.16 -4.80 23.93
C TRP A 317 -25.27 -5.32 25.06
N SER A 318 -24.53 -4.43 25.73
CA SER A 318 -23.63 -4.78 26.85
C SER A 318 -24.35 -5.16 28.15
N GLN A 319 -25.60 -4.75 28.31
CA GLN A 319 -26.42 -5.02 29.50
C GLN A 319 -27.21 -6.33 29.41
N GLN A 320 -27.10 -7.05 28.30
CA GLN A 320 -27.78 -8.33 28.12
C GLN A 320 -27.28 -9.39 29.10
N ASN A 321 -28.15 -10.34 29.41
CA ASN A 321 -27.74 -11.57 30.05
C ASN A 321 -27.19 -12.53 28.99
N PHE A 322 -25.88 -12.80 29.03
CA PHE A 322 -25.21 -13.67 28.07
C PHE A 322 -25.36 -15.13 28.51
N GLU A 323 -26.44 -15.78 28.05
CA GLU A 323 -26.79 -17.17 28.39
C GLU A 323 -25.77 -18.21 27.91
N SER A 324 -25.03 -17.91 26.84
CA SER A 324 -23.97 -18.78 26.30
C SER A 324 -22.76 -17.94 25.86
N PRO A 325 -21.95 -17.46 26.82
CA PRO A 325 -20.79 -16.66 26.53
C PRO A 325 -19.76 -17.51 25.78
N SER A 326 -19.15 -16.94 24.75
CA SER A 326 -18.13 -17.59 23.92
C SER A 326 -16.73 -17.09 24.28
N PRO A 327 -15.67 -17.83 23.94
CA PRO A 327 -14.31 -17.33 24.04
C PRO A 327 -14.09 -16.06 23.18
N ILE A 328 -13.79 -14.94 23.82
CA ILE A 328 -13.56 -13.64 23.15
C ILE A 328 -12.13 -13.12 23.31
N LYS A 329 -11.33 -13.74 24.17
CA LYS A 329 -9.89 -13.53 24.25
C LYS A 329 -9.22 -14.79 24.79
N MET A 330 -8.13 -15.24 24.19
CA MET A 330 -7.45 -16.47 24.62
C MET A 330 -5.96 -16.23 24.87
N GLU A 331 -5.41 -17.05 25.75
CA GLU A 331 -3.99 -17.30 25.97
C GLU A 331 -3.76 -18.78 25.63
N LEU A 332 -3.07 -19.05 24.54
CA LEU A 332 -2.84 -20.40 24.05
C LEU A 332 -1.48 -20.91 24.52
N SER A 333 -1.44 -22.18 24.93
CA SER A 333 -0.19 -22.90 25.20
C SER A 333 -0.07 -24.07 24.24
N SER A 334 1.15 -24.37 23.80
CA SER A 334 1.41 -25.53 22.93
C SER A 334 0.87 -26.81 23.59
N LEU A 335 0.21 -27.66 22.80
CA LEU A 335 -0.27 -28.95 23.25
C LEU A 335 0.86 -29.84 23.78
N LEU A 336 2.09 -29.64 23.30
CA LEU A 336 3.26 -30.36 23.77
C LEU A 336 3.57 -30.10 25.26
N ASN A 337 3.11 -28.97 25.82
CA ASN A 337 3.28 -28.65 27.25
C ASN A 337 2.45 -29.55 28.19
N LEU A 338 1.59 -30.41 27.64
CA LEU A 338 0.88 -31.44 28.42
C LEU A 338 1.69 -32.73 28.57
N PHE A 339 2.81 -32.89 27.86
CA PHE A 339 3.67 -34.08 27.91
C PHE A 339 4.78 -33.89 28.94
N THR A 340 4.40 -33.70 30.20
CA THR A 340 5.33 -33.57 31.33
C THR A 340 4.95 -34.47 32.48
N ALA A 341 5.88 -34.68 33.42
CA ALA A 341 5.64 -35.51 34.59
C ALA A 341 4.40 -35.08 35.38
N ASP A 342 4.20 -33.77 35.55
CA ASP A 342 3.09 -33.20 36.33
C ASP A 342 1.71 -33.52 35.73
N HIS A 343 1.61 -33.48 34.41
CA HIS A 343 0.36 -33.78 33.69
C HIS A 343 0.12 -35.28 33.51
N MET A 344 1.19 -36.08 33.46
CA MET A 344 1.12 -37.53 33.20
C MET A 344 1.15 -38.39 34.47
N ASN A 345 1.25 -37.79 35.65
CA ASN A 345 1.35 -38.50 36.94
C ASN A 345 0.22 -39.51 37.20
N LYS A 346 -1.00 -39.22 36.73
CA LYS A 346 -2.18 -40.10 36.83
C LYS A 346 -2.25 -41.16 35.73
N HIS A 347 -1.30 -41.18 34.80
CA HIS A 347 -1.23 -42.10 33.68
C HIS A 347 0.18 -42.72 33.52
N PRO A 348 0.68 -43.47 34.52
CA PRO A 348 2.06 -43.96 34.56
C PRO A 348 2.43 -44.95 33.45
N SER A 349 1.44 -45.52 32.75
CA SER A 349 1.65 -46.40 31.59
C SER A 349 2.03 -45.66 30.31
N ILE A 350 1.89 -44.33 30.27
CA ILE A 350 2.17 -43.51 29.10
C ILE A 350 3.63 -43.03 29.15
N ASN A 351 4.45 -43.49 28.22
CA ASN A 351 5.83 -43.03 28.07
C ASN A 351 5.88 -41.72 27.26
N TYR A 352 5.47 -40.62 27.88
CA TYR A 352 5.37 -39.33 27.21
C TYR A 352 6.71 -38.82 26.66
N LYS A 353 7.85 -39.17 27.27
CA LYS A 353 9.19 -38.81 26.75
C LYS A 353 9.47 -39.49 25.42
N ALA A 354 9.17 -40.78 25.31
CA ALA A 354 9.29 -41.49 24.05
C ALA A 354 8.30 -40.98 22.99
N ILE A 355 7.07 -40.61 23.41
CA ILE A 355 6.13 -39.92 22.51
C ILE A 355 6.73 -38.61 22.01
N LEU A 356 7.24 -37.73 22.88
CA LEU A 356 7.82 -36.43 22.49
C LEU A 356 8.94 -36.56 21.47
N LYS A 357 9.83 -37.55 21.64
CA LYS A 357 10.94 -37.81 20.70
C LYS A 357 10.46 -38.13 19.27
N TRP A 358 9.30 -38.77 19.14
CA TRP A 358 8.74 -39.16 17.84
C TRP A 358 7.68 -38.17 17.32
N PHE A 359 6.72 -37.80 18.15
CA PHE A 359 5.61 -36.90 17.82
C PHE A 359 6.05 -35.44 17.69
N GLY A 360 7.01 -34.99 18.50
CA GLY A 360 7.50 -33.62 18.51
C GLY A 360 7.95 -33.10 17.13
N PRO A 361 8.84 -33.81 16.42
CA PRO A 361 9.23 -33.45 15.05
C PRO A 361 8.06 -33.41 14.07
N LEU A 362 7.07 -34.29 14.21
CA LEU A 362 5.86 -34.31 13.37
C LEU A 362 4.96 -33.11 13.65
N TYR A 363 4.78 -32.77 14.93
CA TYR A 363 4.03 -31.59 15.37
C TYR A 363 4.66 -30.30 14.83
N TYR A 364 5.98 -30.15 14.91
CA TYR A 364 6.69 -28.96 14.41
C TYR A 364 6.63 -28.83 12.88
N ASN A 365 6.65 -29.96 12.17
CA ASN A 365 6.52 -30.01 10.71
C ASN A 365 5.06 -30.13 10.23
N TYR A 366 4.08 -30.05 11.14
CA TYR A 366 2.67 -30.28 10.81
C TYR A 366 2.17 -29.33 9.73
N CYS A 367 2.54 -28.04 9.78
CA CYS A 367 2.18 -27.08 8.75
C CYS A 367 2.75 -27.50 7.39
N GLU A 368 4.08 -27.71 7.29
CA GLU A 368 4.74 -28.03 6.02
C GLU A 368 4.25 -29.35 5.41
N LYS A 369 4.04 -30.39 6.24
CA LYS A 369 3.54 -31.69 5.78
C LYS A 369 2.09 -31.64 5.28
N ASN A 370 1.25 -30.80 5.88
CA ASN A 370 -0.18 -30.76 5.59
C ASN A 370 -0.61 -29.50 4.83
N LYS A 371 0.33 -28.66 4.36
CA LYS A 371 0.01 -27.36 3.74
C LYS A 371 -0.94 -27.45 2.55
N VAL A 372 -0.83 -28.50 1.72
CA VAL A 372 -1.71 -28.70 0.56
C VAL A 372 -3.14 -28.95 1.01
N GLU A 373 -3.33 -29.85 1.98
CA GLU A 373 -4.65 -30.16 2.55
C GLU A 373 -5.26 -28.95 3.26
N LEU A 374 -4.43 -28.19 3.98
CA LEU A 374 -4.83 -26.98 4.70
C LEU A 374 -5.01 -25.76 3.76
N GLY A 375 -4.61 -25.88 2.48
CA GLY A 375 -4.62 -24.78 1.52
C GLY A 375 -3.68 -23.63 1.87
N ILE A 376 -2.58 -23.91 2.57
CA ILE A 376 -1.53 -22.96 2.96
C ILE A 376 -0.46 -22.93 1.85
N LYS A 377 -0.07 -21.72 1.41
CA LYS A 377 0.95 -21.56 0.36
C LYS A 377 2.39 -21.70 0.87
N SER A 378 2.68 -21.05 1.99
CA SER A 378 3.99 -21.06 2.66
C SER A 378 3.76 -21.20 4.15
N CYS A 379 4.56 -22.03 4.83
CA CYS A 379 4.58 -22.04 6.29
C CYS A 379 5.68 -21.14 6.90
N ASP A 380 6.31 -20.30 6.06
CA ASP A 380 7.30 -19.31 6.43
C ASP A 380 6.90 -17.94 5.85
N PRO A 381 6.30 -17.05 6.67
CA PRO A 381 5.92 -15.68 6.29
C PRO A 381 7.12 -14.77 6.04
N GLN A 382 8.29 -15.05 6.61
CA GLN A 382 9.45 -14.16 6.54
C GLN A 382 10.04 -14.13 5.12
N THR A 383 9.76 -15.17 4.34
CA THR A 383 10.11 -15.23 2.91
C THR A 383 9.23 -14.34 2.02
N GLN A 384 8.18 -13.73 2.57
CA GLN A 384 7.14 -13.07 1.79
C GLN A 384 7.19 -11.54 1.92
N ASN A 385 8.36 -10.92 1.77
CA ASN A 385 8.46 -9.46 1.81
C ASN A 385 7.96 -8.80 0.50
N SER A 386 6.78 -8.20 0.53
CA SER A 386 6.14 -7.58 -0.64
C SER A 386 5.02 -6.62 -0.25
N CYS A 387 4.62 -5.76 -1.18
CA CYS A 387 3.42 -4.93 -1.05
C CYS A 387 2.20 -5.81 -0.74
N GLY A 388 1.34 -5.34 0.15
CA GLY A 388 0.17 -6.03 0.66
C GLY A 388 0.48 -7.16 1.65
N TRP A 389 1.74 -7.59 1.79
CA TRP A 389 2.10 -8.62 2.77
C TRP A 389 2.54 -8.02 4.09
N ASN A 390 3.57 -7.17 4.06
CA ASN A 390 4.21 -6.55 5.22
C ASN A 390 4.78 -5.17 4.89
N ASP A 391 4.25 -4.50 3.86
CA ASP A 391 4.73 -3.16 3.56
C ASP A 391 4.38 -2.15 4.64
N ASN A 392 5.25 -1.16 4.81
CA ASN A 392 5.11 -0.11 5.80
C ASN A 392 4.88 1.26 5.14
N CYS A 393 4.28 1.26 3.95
CA CYS A 393 4.01 2.48 3.21
C CYS A 393 2.90 3.28 3.89
N ILE A 394 3.08 4.60 3.99
CA ILE A 394 2.10 5.48 4.64
C ILE A 394 0.80 5.49 3.81
N PRO A 395 -0.34 5.04 4.36
CA PRO A 395 -1.60 4.98 3.63
C PRO A 395 -2.00 6.36 3.07
N ARG A 396 -2.56 6.38 1.85
CA ARG A 396 -2.92 7.58 1.06
C ARG A 396 -1.77 8.50 0.62
N GLN A 397 -0.62 8.45 1.28
CA GLN A 397 0.54 9.31 0.98
C GLN A 397 1.57 8.62 0.08
N GLN A 398 1.69 7.30 0.21
CA GLN A 398 2.69 6.53 -0.50
C GLN A 398 2.06 5.43 -1.36
N VAL A 399 2.72 5.12 -2.47
CA VAL A 399 2.39 4.02 -3.38
C VAL A 399 3.43 2.93 -3.19
N CYS A 400 2.98 1.73 -2.82
CA CYS A 400 3.85 0.59 -2.69
C CYS A 400 4.12 -0.06 -4.06
N ASN A 401 5.39 -0.33 -4.36
CA ASN A 401 5.81 -1.08 -5.54
C ASN A 401 6.69 -2.27 -5.18
N ASN A 402 6.34 -3.45 -5.70
CA ASN A 402 7.19 -4.63 -5.55
C ASN A 402 8.47 -4.46 -6.35
N ASN A 403 9.59 -4.95 -5.82
CA ASN A 403 10.84 -4.99 -6.56
C ASN A 403 10.83 -6.19 -7.52
N PRO A 404 11.01 -5.99 -8.84
CA PRO A 404 10.97 -7.10 -9.80
C PRO A 404 12.19 -8.02 -9.73
N ASN A 405 13.31 -7.54 -9.18
CA ASN A 405 14.60 -8.24 -9.22
C ASN A 405 15.00 -8.90 -7.88
N LYS A 406 14.25 -8.64 -6.80
CA LYS A 406 14.49 -9.23 -5.48
C LYS A 406 13.22 -9.22 -4.64
N ILE A 407 13.18 -10.07 -3.63
CA ILE A 407 12.12 -10.04 -2.61
C ILE A 407 12.21 -8.69 -1.87
N GLY A 408 11.09 -7.96 -1.82
CA GLY A 408 10.97 -6.66 -1.18
C GLY A 408 10.10 -5.67 -1.95
N PHE A 409 9.95 -4.48 -1.37
CA PHE A 409 9.14 -3.40 -1.92
C PHE A 409 9.81 -2.03 -1.73
N THR A 410 9.28 -1.02 -2.42
CA THR A 410 9.63 0.39 -2.25
C THR A 410 8.36 1.21 -2.04
N CYS A 411 8.35 2.07 -1.02
CA CYS A 411 7.30 3.05 -0.80
C CYS A 411 7.62 4.34 -1.53
N CYS A 412 6.88 4.64 -2.60
CA CYS A 412 7.07 5.85 -3.37
C CYS A 412 6.14 6.97 -2.90
N THR A 413 6.70 8.14 -2.60
CA THR A 413 5.93 9.36 -2.32
C THR A 413 5.73 10.14 -3.63
N PRO A 414 4.48 10.35 -4.09
CA PRO A 414 4.19 11.19 -5.24
C PRO A 414 4.78 12.60 -5.06
N LYS A 415 5.45 13.12 -6.08
CA LYS A 415 6.20 14.39 -6.06
C LYS A 415 5.42 15.54 -6.67
N CYS A 416 4.42 15.28 -7.52
CA CYS A 416 3.67 16.36 -8.17
C CYS A 416 2.86 17.23 -7.20
N GLN A 417 2.54 16.73 -6.01
CA GLN A 417 1.91 17.53 -4.96
C GLN A 417 2.79 18.69 -4.49
N LEU A 418 4.12 18.60 -4.68
CA LEU A 418 5.06 19.68 -4.37
C LEU A 418 5.16 20.74 -5.49
N LEU A 419 4.34 20.61 -6.54
CA LEU A 419 4.33 21.50 -7.72
C LEU A 419 5.73 21.77 -8.31
N PRO A 420 6.50 20.72 -8.66
CA PRO A 420 7.87 20.90 -9.13
C PRO A 420 7.95 21.55 -10.52
N CYS A 421 6.92 21.40 -11.37
CA CYS A 421 6.89 21.97 -12.71
C CYS A 421 6.52 23.45 -12.68
N LYS A 422 7.42 24.30 -13.16
CA LYS A 422 7.27 25.76 -13.20
C LYS A 422 6.55 26.21 -14.47
N ASN A 423 6.21 27.50 -14.50
CA ASN A 423 5.73 28.22 -15.70
C ASN A 423 4.54 27.55 -16.43
N GLY A 424 3.62 26.94 -15.66
CA GLY A 424 2.45 26.27 -16.22
C GLY A 424 2.73 24.86 -16.78
N GLY A 425 3.86 24.25 -16.43
CA GLY A 425 4.17 22.85 -16.74
C GLY A 425 3.21 21.87 -16.09
N THR A 426 2.80 20.85 -16.83
CA THR A 426 1.96 19.76 -16.31
C THR A 426 2.86 18.69 -15.69
N CYS A 427 2.63 18.39 -14.41
CA CYS A 427 3.37 17.35 -13.69
C CYS A 427 2.70 15.98 -13.81
N LYS A 428 3.50 14.95 -14.05
CA LYS A 428 3.08 13.55 -13.98
C LYS A 428 3.98 12.78 -13.01
N ASP A 429 3.38 12.17 -12.00
CA ASP A 429 4.10 11.28 -11.08
C ASP A 429 4.51 9.99 -11.79
N ILE A 430 5.73 9.54 -11.53
CA ILE A 430 6.25 8.25 -11.93
C ILE A 430 6.46 7.45 -10.65
N THR A 431 5.43 6.68 -10.30
CA THR A 431 5.35 5.95 -9.03
C THR A 431 5.90 4.53 -9.15
N ASP A 432 6.92 4.29 -9.98
CA ASP A 432 7.62 3.00 -10.02
C ASP A 432 8.74 2.95 -8.95
N ILE A 433 9.66 2.00 -9.07
CA ILE A 433 10.80 1.88 -8.15
C ILE A 433 11.74 3.10 -8.13
N THR A 434 11.75 3.93 -9.18
CA THR A 434 12.58 5.14 -9.27
C THR A 434 11.98 6.31 -8.50
N CYS A 435 10.66 6.26 -8.25
CA CYS A 435 9.90 7.26 -7.53
C CYS A 435 10.24 8.70 -7.95
N THR A 436 9.93 9.04 -9.19
CA THR A 436 10.28 10.32 -9.80
C THR A 436 9.04 11.04 -10.34
N TYR A 437 9.24 12.12 -11.07
CA TYR A 437 8.20 12.84 -11.80
C TYR A 437 8.73 13.26 -13.16
N GLN A 438 7.80 13.60 -14.05
CA GLN A 438 8.11 14.18 -15.34
C GLN A 438 7.26 15.44 -15.55
N CYS A 439 7.91 16.53 -15.95
CA CYS A 439 7.23 17.73 -16.40
C CYS A 439 7.02 17.71 -17.91
N SER A 440 5.80 18.01 -18.34
CA SER A 440 5.50 18.37 -19.73
C SER A 440 5.45 19.89 -19.82
N CYS A 441 6.41 20.47 -20.52
CA CYS A 441 6.55 21.92 -20.59
C CYS A 441 5.66 22.53 -21.69
N PRO A 442 4.95 23.63 -21.40
CA PRO A 442 4.23 24.36 -22.44
C PRO A 442 5.19 24.99 -23.45
N ARG A 443 4.68 25.31 -24.64
CA ARG A 443 5.45 25.97 -25.70
C ARG A 443 6.10 27.26 -25.15
N GLY A 444 7.40 27.43 -25.42
CA GLY A 444 8.20 28.53 -24.89
C GLY A 444 9.00 28.19 -23.63
N TRP A 445 8.87 26.99 -23.07
CA TRP A 445 9.61 26.52 -21.90
C TRP A 445 10.25 25.14 -22.12
N GLN A 446 11.38 24.89 -21.47
CA GLN A 446 12.08 23.61 -21.41
C GLN A 446 12.78 23.43 -20.07
N GLY A 447 13.51 22.32 -19.91
CA GLY A 447 14.17 21.93 -18.67
C GLY A 447 13.42 20.83 -17.94
N THR A 448 14.03 20.26 -16.91
CA THR A 448 13.42 19.16 -16.14
C THR A 448 12.22 19.64 -15.32
N THR A 449 12.19 20.93 -14.98
CA THR A 449 11.11 21.60 -14.26
C THR A 449 10.45 22.73 -15.06
N CYS A 450 10.67 22.81 -16.37
CA CYS A 450 10.17 23.90 -17.22
C CYS A 450 10.67 25.29 -16.79
N GLU A 451 11.87 25.35 -16.23
CA GLU A 451 12.51 26.55 -15.69
C GLU A 451 13.17 27.43 -16.76
N GLU A 452 13.46 26.88 -17.94
CA GLU A 452 14.22 27.56 -18.98
C GLU A 452 13.31 28.09 -20.09
N LYS A 453 13.42 29.38 -20.42
CA LYS A 453 12.65 29.98 -21.51
C LYS A 453 13.32 29.70 -22.86
N VAL A 454 12.53 29.30 -23.86
CA VAL A 454 12.98 28.93 -25.21
C VAL A 454 12.49 29.97 -26.22
N VAL A 455 13.38 30.37 -27.12
CA VAL A 455 13.04 31.28 -28.21
C VAL A 455 12.29 30.52 -29.30
N PHE A 456 11.05 30.92 -29.56
CA PHE A 456 10.26 30.56 -30.74
C PHE A 456 9.96 31.83 -31.52
N ASP A 457 9.94 31.76 -32.85
CA ASP A 457 9.81 32.94 -33.70
C ASP A 457 8.55 33.76 -33.39
N ASP A 458 7.39 33.12 -33.37
CA ASP A 458 6.11 33.77 -33.07
C ASP A 458 6.10 34.43 -31.68
N ILE A 459 6.64 33.75 -30.68
CA ILE A 459 6.69 34.24 -29.29
C ILE A 459 7.66 35.42 -29.15
N LEU A 460 8.85 35.31 -29.73
CA LEU A 460 9.85 36.37 -29.72
C LEU A 460 9.33 37.61 -30.45
N ARG A 461 8.65 37.42 -31.58
CA ARG A 461 8.11 38.52 -32.39
C ARG A 461 7.08 39.32 -31.61
N ALA A 462 6.11 38.63 -31.00
CA ALA A 462 5.09 39.26 -30.17
C ALA A 462 5.71 40.01 -28.98
N GLU A 463 6.73 39.43 -28.35
CA GLU A 463 7.45 40.08 -27.25
C GLU A 463 8.20 41.34 -27.71
N VAL A 464 8.91 41.28 -28.83
CA VAL A 464 9.63 42.43 -29.38
C VAL A 464 8.65 43.54 -29.79
N GLU A 465 7.55 43.21 -30.47
CA GLU A 465 6.52 44.18 -30.85
C GLU A 465 5.86 44.84 -29.63
N ARG A 466 5.62 44.08 -28.55
CA ARG A 466 5.17 44.63 -27.27
C ARG A 466 6.17 45.63 -26.70
N GLN A 467 7.46 45.28 -26.69
CA GLN A 467 8.50 46.21 -26.21
C GLN A 467 8.60 47.47 -27.07
N MET A 468 8.43 47.35 -28.39
CA MET A 468 8.39 48.51 -29.31
C MET A 468 7.25 49.46 -28.98
N MET A 469 6.06 48.92 -28.68
CA MET A 469 4.90 49.72 -28.29
C MET A 469 5.16 50.46 -26.96
N LEU A 470 5.62 49.73 -25.94
CA LEU A 470 5.89 50.27 -24.60
C LEU A 470 6.97 51.35 -24.59
N ASN A 471 7.91 51.29 -25.53
CA ASN A 471 9.06 52.21 -25.60
C ASN A 471 9.04 53.06 -26.89
N SER A 472 7.86 53.31 -27.45
CA SER A 472 7.70 54.03 -28.73
C SER A 472 8.30 55.44 -28.74
N ALA A 473 8.36 56.12 -27.58
CA ALA A 473 8.95 57.45 -27.43
C ALA A 473 10.49 57.48 -27.34
N LYS A 474 11.16 56.31 -27.24
CA LYS A 474 12.62 56.23 -27.10
C LYS A 474 13.32 56.35 -28.44
N THR A 475 14.56 56.85 -28.46
CA THR A 475 15.39 56.87 -29.68
C THR A 475 15.78 55.46 -30.15
N ASN A 476 16.35 55.31 -31.35
CA ASN A 476 16.92 54.03 -31.83
C ASN A 476 18.00 53.46 -30.91
N ASP A 477 18.89 54.31 -30.40
CA ASP A 477 19.98 53.88 -29.53
C ASP A 477 19.48 53.43 -28.16
N GLU A 478 18.60 54.22 -27.52
CA GLU A 478 18.04 53.87 -26.21
C GLU A 478 17.21 52.59 -26.27
N PHE A 479 16.31 52.48 -27.25
CA PHE A 479 15.42 51.31 -27.35
C PHE A 479 16.19 50.03 -27.65
N ARG A 480 17.21 50.09 -28.53
CA ARG A 480 18.09 48.95 -28.81
C ARG A 480 18.73 48.40 -27.54
N ASP A 481 19.24 49.28 -26.68
CA ASP A 481 19.90 48.88 -25.43
C ASP A 481 18.89 48.33 -24.41
N ILE A 482 17.70 48.92 -24.32
CA ILE A 482 16.58 48.42 -23.51
C ILE A 482 16.19 47.02 -23.95
N LEU A 483 15.90 46.83 -25.25
CA LEU A 483 15.44 45.56 -25.81
C LEU A 483 16.50 44.46 -25.67
N HIS A 484 17.77 44.76 -25.97
CA HIS A 484 18.85 43.79 -25.81
C HIS A 484 18.97 43.33 -24.36
N ARG A 485 18.93 44.26 -23.39
CA ARG A 485 19.00 43.93 -21.95
C ARG A 485 17.79 43.09 -21.53
N TYR A 486 16.60 43.46 -21.99
CA TYR A 486 15.36 42.74 -21.72
C TYR A 486 15.41 41.30 -22.23
N LEU A 487 15.74 41.11 -23.51
CA LEU A 487 15.84 39.78 -24.12
C LEU A 487 16.91 38.91 -23.46
N THR A 488 18.07 39.49 -23.14
CA THR A 488 19.17 38.76 -22.46
C THR A 488 18.78 38.33 -21.04
N GLY A 489 18.00 39.13 -20.33
CA GLY A 489 17.47 38.77 -19.01
C GLY A 489 16.36 37.71 -19.09
N LEU A 490 15.49 37.83 -20.09
CA LEU A 490 14.34 36.96 -20.28
C LEU A 490 14.71 35.56 -20.83
N TYR A 491 15.73 35.50 -21.68
CA TYR A 491 16.22 34.29 -22.35
C TYR A 491 17.70 34.10 -22.01
N SER A 492 17.98 33.78 -20.74
CA SER A 492 19.34 33.70 -20.18
C SER A 492 20.27 32.72 -20.89
N ASN A 493 19.73 31.70 -21.56
CA ASN A 493 20.47 30.68 -22.32
C ASN A 493 20.79 31.09 -23.77
N TYR A 494 20.45 32.31 -24.18
CA TYR A 494 20.67 32.82 -25.53
C TYR A 494 21.60 34.03 -25.56
N PHE A 495 22.35 34.16 -26.65
CA PHE A 495 22.94 35.41 -27.09
C PHE A 495 21.98 36.10 -28.04
N PHE A 496 21.89 37.43 -27.96
CA PHE A 496 21.09 38.25 -28.86
C PHE A 496 21.95 39.30 -29.56
N THR A 497 21.51 39.65 -30.76
CA THR A 497 21.96 40.81 -31.51
C THR A 497 20.75 41.61 -31.92
N VAL A 498 20.65 42.84 -31.42
CA VAL A 498 19.56 43.77 -31.70
C VAL A 498 20.10 44.93 -32.50
N ASN A 499 19.50 45.18 -33.66
CA ASN A 499 19.79 46.33 -34.49
C ASN A 499 18.54 47.16 -34.68
N ALA A 500 18.64 48.48 -34.54
CA ALA A 500 17.52 49.42 -34.67
C ALA A 500 17.86 50.58 -35.59
N TYR A 501 16.91 50.98 -36.44
CA TYR A 501 17.06 52.12 -37.35
C TYR A 501 15.70 52.65 -37.82
N ASP A 502 15.68 53.84 -38.40
CA ASP A 502 14.45 54.51 -38.83
C ASP A 502 13.76 53.82 -40.02
N GLU A 503 12.44 53.98 -40.11
CA GLU A 503 11.66 53.53 -41.25
C GLU A 503 11.92 54.44 -42.47
N VAL A 504 12.77 54.01 -43.40
CA VAL A 504 13.11 54.78 -44.61
C VAL A 504 12.14 54.48 -45.75
N ILE A 505 11.65 55.53 -46.42
CA ILE A 505 10.80 55.47 -47.62
C ILE A 505 11.71 55.34 -48.87
N GLY A 506 11.92 54.12 -49.37
CA GLY A 506 12.45 53.86 -50.72
C GLY A 506 13.94 53.45 -50.87
N SER A 507 14.15 52.57 -51.88
CA SER A 507 15.35 51.87 -52.42
C SER A 507 16.32 51.20 -51.43
N GLU A 508 16.17 49.89 -51.25
CA GLU A 508 17.12 48.86 -50.76
C GLU A 508 18.46 49.31 -50.11
N ALA A 509 18.38 49.84 -48.89
CA ALA A 509 19.57 50.16 -48.09
C ALA A 509 19.97 49.10 -47.05
N HIS A 510 19.16 48.06 -46.83
CA HIS A 510 19.39 47.06 -45.76
C HIS A 510 19.02 45.65 -46.25
N SER A 511 19.86 44.65 -45.98
CA SER A 511 19.56 43.25 -46.29
C SER A 511 20.05 42.33 -45.19
N VAL A 512 19.19 41.38 -44.81
CA VAL A 512 19.48 40.34 -43.82
C VAL A 512 19.34 38.97 -44.49
N ILE A 513 20.30 38.09 -44.24
CA ILE A 513 20.23 36.68 -44.63
C ILE A 513 20.42 35.87 -43.36
N GLY A 514 19.54 34.92 -43.10
CA GLY A 514 19.63 34.06 -41.91
C GLY A 514 18.31 33.37 -41.61
N THR A 515 18.40 32.32 -40.80
CA THR A 515 17.22 31.52 -40.40
C THR A 515 16.77 31.80 -38.97
N TYR A 516 17.64 32.30 -38.08
CA TYR A 516 17.31 32.62 -36.68
C TYR A 516 17.45 34.12 -36.44
N VAL A 517 16.71 34.86 -37.25
CA VAL A 517 16.67 36.32 -37.25
C VAL A 517 15.27 36.80 -37.59
N GLN A 518 14.82 37.84 -36.89
CA GLN A 518 13.57 38.51 -37.17
C GLN A 518 13.79 39.89 -37.71
N PHE A 519 13.00 40.21 -38.73
CA PHE A 519 12.84 41.56 -39.22
C PHE A 519 11.45 42.08 -38.91
N ILE A 520 11.39 43.17 -38.16
CA ILE A 520 10.15 43.75 -37.66
C ILE A 520 10.12 45.22 -38.05
N LYS A 521 9.07 45.61 -38.78
CA LYS A 521 8.84 46.97 -39.29
C LYS A 521 7.50 47.46 -38.76
N THR A 522 7.53 48.18 -37.65
CA THR A 522 6.31 48.73 -37.04
C THR A 522 6.67 49.93 -36.19
N HIS A 523 5.67 50.75 -35.83
CA HIS A 523 5.86 51.93 -34.97
C HIS A 523 6.99 52.89 -35.43
N LYS A 524 7.11 53.13 -36.75
CA LYS A 524 8.13 54.01 -37.36
C LYS A 524 9.58 53.57 -37.17
N ARG A 525 9.80 52.28 -36.89
CA ARG A 525 11.12 51.70 -36.60
C ARG A 525 11.29 50.36 -37.29
N ASN A 526 12.49 50.15 -37.81
CA ASN A 526 12.95 48.85 -38.29
C ASN A 526 13.85 48.19 -37.23
N LEU A 527 13.61 46.90 -36.98
CA LEU A 527 14.42 46.09 -36.08
C LEU A 527 14.88 44.80 -36.74
N VAL A 528 16.15 44.46 -36.49
CA VAL A 528 16.71 43.14 -36.80
C VAL A 528 17.18 42.51 -35.49
N VAL A 529 16.54 41.41 -35.10
CA VAL A 529 16.86 40.66 -33.88
C VAL A 529 17.33 39.26 -34.26
N GLY A 530 18.61 38.97 -34.07
CA GLY A 530 19.17 37.62 -34.22
C GLY A 530 19.45 36.97 -32.86
N TRP A 531 19.36 35.65 -32.77
CA TRP A 531 19.63 34.91 -31.53
C TRP A 531 20.34 33.57 -31.78
N ALA A 532 21.09 33.11 -30.78
CA ALA A 532 21.77 31.80 -30.77
C ALA A 532 21.82 31.24 -29.35
N LYS A 533 21.71 29.92 -29.17
CA LYS A 533 21.94 29.30 -27.85
C LYS A 533 23.40 29.39 -27.44
N LYS A 534 23.65 29.71 -26.17
CA LYS A 534 25.00 29.83 -25.59
C LYS A 534 25.82 28.53 -25.60
N ASN A 535 25.18 27.37 -25.76
CA ASN A 535 25.86 26.07 -25.88
C ASN A 535 26.14 25.65 -27.35
N SER A 536 25.93 26.55 -28.31
CA SER A 536 26.27 26.29 -29.71
C SER A 536 27.79 26.21 -29.94
N VAL A 537 28.18 25.69 -31.10
CA VAL A 537 29.57 25.76 -31.56
C VAL A 537 29.83 27.16 -32.11
N PHE A 538 30.85 27.83 -31.58
CA PHE A 538 31.23 29.18 -31.98
C PHE A 538 32.70 29.25 -32.41
N PRO A 539 33.06 30.19 -33.31
CA PRO A 539 34.45 30.47 -33.61
C PRO A 539 35.19 30.96 -32.35
N PRO A 540 36.37 30.41 -32.01
CA PRO A 540 37.24 31.00 -30.99
C PRO A 540 37.60 32.45 -31.35
N THR A 541 37.88 33.30 -30.36
CA THR A 541 38.10 34.75 -30.57
C THR A 541 39.12 35.07 -31.66
N ALA A 542 40.25 34.35 -31.71
CA ALA A 542 41.26 34.55 -32.76
C ALA A 542 40.70 34.27 -34.16
N LYS A 543 39.90 33.21 -34.31
CA LYS A 543 39.26 32.85 -35.57
C LYS A 543 38.11 33.80 -35.91
N LEU A 544 37.35 34.26 -34.92
CA LEU A 544 36.30 35.25 -35.12
C LEU A 544 36.88 36.55 -35.70
N ASN A 545 38.04 37.00 -35.22
CA ASN A 545 38.73 38.17 -35.76
C ASN A 545 39.19 37.96 -37.21
N GLU A 546 39.72 36.78 -37.54
CA GLU A 546 40.12 36.44 -38.91
C GLU A 546 38.91 36.43 -39.86
N ILE A 547 37.81 35.79 -39.46
CA ILE A 547 36.56 35.76 -40.21
C ILE A 547 36.02 37.17 -40.41
N SER A 548 36.02 37.97 -39.35
CA SER A 548 35.60 39.37 -39.38
C SER A 548 36.39 40.12 -40.45
N ALA A 549 37.72 40.07 -40.41
CA ALA A 549 38.56 40.75 -41.38
C ALA A 549 38.33 40.24 -42.82
N ALA A 550 38.12 38.93 -43.01
CA ALA A 550 37.82 38.35 -44.32
C ALA A 550 36.47 38.83 -44.88
N VAL A 551 35.42 38.83 -44.05
CA VAL A 551 34.09 39.32 -44.42
C VAL A 551 34.16 40.79 -44.80
N HIS A 552 34.80 41.64 -43.98
CA HIS A 552 34.94 43.06 -44.29
C HIS A 552 35.68 43.31 -45.60
N ARG A 553 36.83 42.64 -45.84
CA ARG A 553 37.54 42.75 -47.12
C ARG A 553 36.69 42.36 -48.32
N SER A 554 35.81 41.36 -48.16
CA SER A 554 34.96 40.86 -49.25
C SER A 554 33.81 41.80 -49.64
N VAL A 555 33.35 42.66 -48.73
CA VAL A 555 32.20 43.55 -48.96
C VAL A 555 32.60 45.01 -49.15
N ASN A 556 33.81 45.38 -48.70
CA ASN A 556 34.37 46.71 -48.88
C ASN A 556 34.63 46.98 -50.36
N GLY A 557 34.09 48.09 -50.89
CA GLY A 557 34.11 48.42 -52.32
C GLY A 557 33.33 47.50 -53.27
N PHE A 558 32.70 46.42 -52.78
CA PHE A 558 32.23 45.32 -53.63
C PHE A 558 30.96 45.62 -54.44
N ASN A 559 29.90 46.13 -53.82
CA ASN A 559 28.63 46.44 -54.50
C ASN A 559 27.81 47.46 -53.69
N LYS A 560 27.09 48.35 -54.38
CA LYS A 560 26.15 49.32 -53.78
C LYS A 560 24.85 48.64 -53.29
N GLU A 561 24.48 47.49 -53.85
CA GLU A 561 23.31 46.73 -53.42
C GLU A 561 23.58 45.99 -52.08
N ALA A 562 22.70 46.21 -51.09
CA ALA A 562 22.83 45.62 -49.77
C ALA A 562 22.68 44.09 -49.79
N LYS A 563 21.79 43.57 -50.65
CA LYS A 563 21.53 42.13 -50.78
C LYS A 563 22.72 41.35 -51.32
N ALA A 564 23.26 41.75 -52.47
CA ALA A 564 24.48 41.15 -53.04
C ALA A 564 25.66 41.16 -52.04
N SER A 565 25.76 42.22 -51.23
CA SER A 565 26.78 42.33 -50.18
C SER A 565 26.53 41.39 -49.00
N ALA A 566 25.26 41.22 -48.59
CA ALA A 566 24.89 40.26 -47.54
C ALA A 566 25.12 38.81 -47.96
N GLU A 567 24.81 38.47 -49.23
CA GLU A 567 25.05 37.14 -49.82
C GLU A 567 26.55 36.83 -49.89
N LYS A 568 27.35 37.81 -50.30
CA LYS A 568 28.82 37.69 -50.30
C LYS A 568 29.38 37.49 -48.90
N ALA A 569 28.94 38.30 -47.94
CA ALA A 569 29.33 38.16 -46.54
C ALA A 569 28.93 36.79 -45.97
N TRP A 570 27.72 36.31 -46.28
CA TRP A 570 27.23 35.00 -45.88
C TRP A 570 28.13 33.89 -46.43
N GLY A 571 28.42 33.91 -47.74
CA GLY A 571 29.27 32.91 -48.37
C GLY A 571 30.68 32.84 -47.77
N VAL A 572 31.29 33.99 -47.49
CA VAL A 572 32.61 34.07 -46.84
C VAL A 572 32.56 33.62 -45.39
N ALA A 573 31.57 34.06 -44.61
CA ALA A 573 31.44 33.62 -43.22
C ALA A 573 31.20 32.10 -43.12
N ASN A 574 30.37 31.56 -44.01
CA ASN A 574 30.03 30.13 -44.05
C ASN A 574 31.20 29.25 -44.52
N SER A 575 32.17 29.78 -45.28
CA SER A 575 33.34 28.99 -45.72
C SER A 575 34.23 28.54 -44.57
N PHE A 576 34.14 29.20 -43.41
CA PHE A 576 34.89 28.84 -42.19
C PHE A 576 34.27 27.70 -41.38
N LYS A 577 33.16 27.11 -41.85
CA LYS A 577 32.54 25.89 -41.30
C LYS A 577 32.05 26.00 -39.84
N PHE A 578 31.71 27.21 -39.39
CA PHE A 578 30.97 27.43 -38.15
C PHE A 578 29.49 27.64 -38.44
N PRO A 579 28.57 27.17 -37.56
CA PRO A 579 27.14 27.45 -37.68
C PRO A 579 26.88 28.96 -37.76
N LEU A 580 26.16 29.40 -38.79
CA LEU A 580 25.91 30.81 -39.06
C LEU A 580 24.41 31.12 -38.88
N VAL A 581 24.11 32.12 -38.04
CA VAL A 581 22.74 32.53 -37.72
C VAL A 581 22.23 33.57 -38.70
N MET A 582 22.98 34.67 -38.85
CA MET A 582 22.63 35.76 -39.75
C MET A 582 23.83 36.55 -40.26
N THR A 583 23.68 37.11 -41.46
CA THR A 583 24.44 38.28 -41.92
C THR A 583 23.49 39.44 -42.19
N HIS A 584 23.83 40.63 -41.72
CA HIS A 584 23.05 41.85 -41.94
C HIS A 584 23.96 42.93 -42.51
N VAL A 585 23.65 43.43 -43.70
CA VAL A 585 24.40 44.52 -44.35
C VAL A 585 23.51 45.74 -44.50
N VAL A 586 24.10 46.90 -44.21
CA VAL A 586 23.49 48.22 -44.40
C VAL A 586 24.35 49.06 -45.32
N ARG A 587 23.70 49.79 -46.23
CA ARG A 587 24.26 50.69 -47.23
C ARG A 587 23.62 52.07 -47.07
N PHE A 588 24.37 53.14 -47.34
CA PHE A 588 23.86 54.53 -47.46
C PHE A 588 23.12 55.10 -46.24
N GLY A 589 23.52 54.71 -45.01
CA GLY A 589 22.92 55.23 -43.77
C GLY A 589 23.97 55.81 -42.82
N CYS A 590 23.54 56.56 -41.80
CA CYS A 590 24.39 57.10 -40.72
C CYS A 590 24.97 56.01 -39.77
N GLY A 591 25.22 54.80 -40.29
CA GLY A 591 25.71 53.61 -39.58
C GLY A 591 24.62 52.85 -38.81
N LEU A 592 24.58 51.52 -38.95
CA LEU A 592 23.67 50.66 -38.20
C LEU A 592 23.94 50.77 -36.69
N ARG A 593 22.87 50.89 -35.89
CA ARG A 593 22.95 50.88 -34.43
C ARG A 593 22.77 49.45 -33.91
N SER A 594 23.86 48.82 -33.47
CA SER A 594 23.89 47.41 -33.08
C SER A 594 24.29 47.22 -31.61
N LYS A 595 23.54 46.38 -30.90
CA LYS A 595 23.89 45.89 -29.56
C LYS A 595 23.88 44.38 -29.59
N PHE A 596 24.97 43.77 -29.15
CA PHE A 596 25.13 42.33 -29.19
C PHE A 596 25.97 41.84 -28.02
N SER A 597 25.86 40.54 -27.75
CA SER A 597 26.66 39.83 -26.76
C SER A 597 27.46 38.71 -27.42
N GLY A 598 28.75 38.61 -27.08
CA GLY A 598 29.59 37.46 -27.43
C GLY A 598 29.89 37.30 -28.92
N VAL A 599 29.32 36.25 -29.51
CA VAL A 599 29.68 35.54 -30.77
C VAL A 599 29.27 36.26 -32.07
N THR A 600 29.11 37.58 -31.99
CA THR A 600 28.69 38.44 -33.09
C THR A 600 29.83 39.37 -33.48
N SER A 601 30.13 39.43 -34.77
CA SER A 601 31.05 40.41 -35.37
C SER A 601 30.26 41.58 -35.94
N PHE A 602 30.69 42.80 -35.64
CA PHE A 602 30.16 44.03 -36.23
C PHE A 602 31.30 44.88 -36.81
N GLN A 603 31.19 45.29 -38.08
CA GLN A 603 32.22 46.09 -38.75
C GLN A 603 31.61 47.18 -39.63
N ASN A 604 32.22 48.37 -39.58
CA ASN A 604 31.90 49.51 -40.44
C ASN A 604 32.87 49.57 -41.63
N PHE A 605 32.41 50.09 -42.77
CA PHE A 605 33.19 50.23 -44.01
C PHE A 605 32.55 51.26 -44.96
N THR A 606 33.22 51.58 -46.07
CA THR A 606 32.76 52.65 -46.99
C THR A 606 32.63 52.12 -48.42
N VAL A 607 31.53 52.43 -49.10
CA VAL A 607 31.34 52.10 -50.53
C VAL A 607 30.83 53.31 -51.29
N GLY A 608 31.55 53.70 -52.35
CA GLY A 608 31.18 54.85 -53.18
C GLY A 608 31.06 56.17 -52.42
N GLY A 609 31.82 56.34 -51.33
CA GLY A 609 31.77 57.54 -50.48
C GLY A 609 30.73 57.52 -49.35
N HIS A 610 30.01 56.41 -49.17
CA HIS A 610 28.96 56.29 -48.14
C HIS A 610 29.31 55.26 -47.07
N ASP A 611 28.93 55.55 -45.83
CA ASP A 611 29.08 54.65 -44.69
C ASP A 611 28.17 53.42 -44.83
N SER A 612 28.74 52.26 -44.51
CA SER A 612 28.12 50.94 -44.58
C SER A 612 28.55 50.11 -43.38
N SER A 613 27.76 49.10 -43.04
CA SER A 613 28.07 48.20 -41.92
C SER A 613 27.64 46.77 -42.21
N VAL A 614 28.40 45.80 -41.68
CA VAL A 614 28.10 44.37 -41.77
C VAL A 614 28.12 43.75 -40.38
N VAL A 615 27.07 42.97 -40.08
CA VAL A 615 26.93 42.18 -38.85
C VAL A 615 26.90 40.72 -39.23
N VAL A 616 27.66 39.89 -38.52
CA VAL A 616 27.71 38.44 -38.70
C VAL A 616 27.55 37.79 -37.34
N MET A 617 26.53 36.95 -37.18
CA MET A 617 26.27 36.23 -35.94
C MET A 617 26.42 34.73 -36.17
N PHE A 618 27.25 34.08 -35.34
CA PHE A 618 27.43 32.63 -35.35
C PHE A 618 26.59 31.96 -34.27
N GLY A 619 26.33 30.67 -34.45
CA GLY A 619 25.63 29.81 -33.50
C GLY A 619 24.56 28.94 -34.12
N SER A 620 23.83 28.25 -33.24
CA SER A 620 22.73 27.36 -33.55
C SER A 620 21.54 27.72 -32.66
N PRO A 621 20.31 27.35 -33.05
CA PRO A 621 19.10 27.75 -32.34
C PRO A 621 18.90 27.07 -30.99
#